data_AF-A0A846BTW1-F1
#
_entry.id   AF-A0A846BTW1-F1
#
_cell.length_a   1.000
_cell.length_b   1.000
_cell.length_c   1.000
_cell.angle_alpha   90.00
_cell.angle_beta   90.00
_cell.angle_gamma   90.00
#
_symmetry.space_group_name_H-M   'P 1'
#
loop_
_entity.id
_entity.type
_entity.pdbx_description
1 polymer ?
#
loop_
_entity_poly.entity_id
_entity_poly.type
_entity_poly.pdbx_seq_one_letter_code
_entity_poly.pdbx_strand_id
1 'polypeptide(L)'
;MGNHLSVSDFVALAGMPSKWQERDLQNYLAKCLKKKRIKVQLEVKCRGGRADIVTPSTIYEVKKWLTRSDIYQAKGQLECYRNSFKGFGGRLKKGVIIGFMPNRNSEEIKAAQTTAWFVSQNSDIEVVFVNQTEEWFPSQSKKWQGYILLERLKLSLSLGDALRKVNLGRFSDIAIAAGIALILLAVLISQSPRQQQYNQTREQDALDAGN
;
A
#
# COMPACT_ATOMS: atom_id res chain seq x y z
N MET A 1 -7.59 14.02 -3.87
CA MET A 1 -7.92 12.77 -4.59
C MET A 1 -6.86 11.75 -4.19
N GLY A 2 -7.24 10.58 -3.66
CA GLY A 2 -6.28 9.55 -3.29
C GLY A 2 -5.63 8.93 -4.53
N ASN A 3 -4.39 8.47 -4.40
CA ASN A 3 -3.73 7.72 -5.46
C ASN A 3 -4.50 6.41 -5.70
N HIS A 4 -5.18 6.30 -6.83
CA HIS A 4 -5.88 5.09 -7.26
C HIS A 4 -5.28 4.61 -8.57
N LEU A 5 -4.95 3.31 -8.64
CA LEU A 5 -4.59 2.66 -9.89
C LEU A 5 -5.83 2.05 -10.52
N SER A 6 -6.03 2.27 -11.82
CA SER A 6 -7.03 1.49 -12.56
C SER A 6 -6.69 0.00 -12.46
N VAL A 7 -7.72 -0.85 -12.51
CA VAL A 7 -7.50 -2.31 -12.41
C VAL A 7 -6.64 -2.81 -13.57
N SER A 8 -6.84 -2.29 -14.78
CA SER A 8 -6.02 -2.64 -15.94
C SER A 8 -4.56 -2.27 -15.75
N ASP A 9 -4.28 -1.07 -15.24
CA ASP A 9 -2.90 -0.63 -14.97
C ASP A 9 -2.27 -1.47 -13.88
N PHE A 10 -3.02 -1.75 -12.81
CA PHE A 10 -2.54 -2.60 -11.73
C PHE A 10 -2.17 -4.00 -12.25
N VAL A 11 -3.06 -4.65 -13.01
CA VAL A 11 -2.86 -5.99 -13.58
C VAL A 11 -1.63 -6.02 -14.49
N ALA A 12 -1.50 -5.03 -15.37
CA ALA A 12 -0.34 -4.90 -16.26
C ALA A 12 0.97 -4.71 -15.48
N LEU A 13 0.99 -3.78 -14.52
CA LEU A 13 2.17 -3.48 -13.71
C LEU A 13 2.54 -4.62 -12.75
N ALA A 14 1.55 -5.39 -12.28
CA ALA A 14 1.75 -6.58 -11.46
C ALA A 14 2.33 -7.77 -12.25
N GLY A 15 2.31 -7.69 -13.59
CA GLY A 15 2.71 -8.79 -14.47
C GLY A 15 1.71 -9.95 -14.46
N MET A 16 0.42 -9.65 -14.24
CA MET A 16 -0.66 -10.64 -14.32
C MET A 16 -1.09 -10.84 -15.78
N PRO A 17 -1.65 -12.02 -16.16
CA PRO A 17 -2.13 -12.25 -17.51
C PRO A 17 -3.34 -11.36 -17.85
N SER A 18 -3.60 -11.14 -19.15
CA SER A 18 -4.74 -10.32 -19.60
C SER A 18 -6.10 -10.85 -19.10
N LYS A 19 -6.24 -12.19 -19.07
CA LYS A 19 -7.40 -12.89 -18.49
C LYS A 19 -7.06 -13.43 -17.08
N TRP A 20 -6.71 -12.54 -16.17
CA TRP A 20 -6.39 -12.89 -14.79
C TRP A 20 -7.58 -13.41 -13.98
N GLN A 21 -7.26 -14.25 -13.00
CA GLN A 21 -8.16 -14.86 -12.04
C GLN A 21 -7.78 -14.49 -10.59
N GLU A 22 -8.63 -14.80 -9.63
CA GLU A 22 -8.37 -14.57 -8.20
C GLU A 22 -7.02 -15.14 -7.74
N ARG A 23 -6.67 -16.33 -8.25
CA ARG A 23 -5.39 -16.99 -7.97
C ARG A 23 -4.17 -16.15 -8.39
N ASP A 24 -4.28 -15.37 -9.46
CA ASP A 24 -3.18 -14.50 -9.90
C ASP A 24 -2.96 -13.35 -8.90
N LEU A 25 -4.06 -12.77 -8.39
CA LEU A 25 -4.01 -11.77 -7.32
C LEU A 25 -3.43 -12.36 -6.04
N GLN A 26 -3.88 -13.54 -5.63
CA GLN A 26 -3.34 -14.24 -4.46
C GLN A 26 -1.84 -14.50 -4.58
N ASN A 27 -1.38 -14.99 -5.73
CA ASN A 27 0.04 -15.22 -6.01
C ASN A 27 0.86 -13.91 -5.94
N TYR A 28 0.31 -12.82 -6.49
CA TYR A 28 0.92 -11.50 -6.40
C TYR A 28 1.07 -11.02 -4.95
N LEU A 29 -0.02 -11.08 -4.17
CA LEU A 29 -0.03 -10.67 -2.75
C LEU A 29 0.98 -11.50 -1.93
N ALA A 30 1.02 -12.81 -2.17
CA ALA A 30 1.99 -13.71 -1.54
C ALA A 30 3.44 -13.32 -1.87
N LYS A 31 3.72 -12.95 -3.12
CA LYS A 31 5.04 -12.46 -3.53
C LYS A 31 5.39 -11.14 -2.83
N CYS A 32 4.43 -10.23 -2.67
CA CYS A 32 4.62 -8.97 -1.95
C CYS A 32 4.93 -9.20 -0.46
N LEU A 33 4.20 -10.09 0.20
CA LEU A 33 4.46 -10.48 1.60
C LEU A 33 5.84 -11.15 1.76
N LYS A 34 6.20 -12.07 0.86
CA LYS A 34 7.52 -12.71 0.87
C LYS A 34 8.67 -11.71 0.67
N LYS A 35 8.50 -10.70 -0.21
CA LYS A 35 9.48 -9.60 -0.39
C LYS A 35 9.70 -8.81 0.90
N LYS A 36 8.68 -8.70 1.76
CA LYS A 36 8.76 -8.10 3.10
C LYS A 36 9.32 -9.06 4.17
N ARG A 37 9.86 -10.21 3.76
CA ARG A 37 10.38 -11.28 4.64
C ARG A 37 9.33 -11.87 5.59
N ILE A 38 8.04 -11.79 5.23
CA ILE A 38 6.95 -12.41 5.97
C ILE A 38 6.82 -13.88 5.51
N LYS A 39 6.75 -14.81 6.47
CA LYS A 39 6.48 -16.23 6.17
C LYS A 39 5.04 -16.37 5.66
N VAL A 40 4.88 -17.07 4.54
CA VAL A 40 3.60 -17.22 3.84
C VAL A 40 3.33 -18.68 3.54
N GLN A 41 2.13 -19.14 3.88
CA GLN A 41 1.57 -20.42 3.44
C GLN A 41 0.33 -20.14 2.59
N LEU A 42 0.19 -20.83 1.46
CA LEU A 42 -0.95 -20.68 0.55
C LEU A 42 -1.90 -21.85 0.71
N GLU A 43 -3.19 -21.60 0.52
CA GLU A 43 -4.22 -22.64 0.41
C GLU A 43 -4.23 -23.62 1.60
N VAL A 44 -4.16 -23.08 2.82
CA VAL A 44 -4.01 -23.90 4.03
C VAL A 44 -5.34 -24.51 4.44
N LYS A 45 -5.42 -25.85 4.44
CA LYS A 45 -6.61 -26.59 4.89
C LYS A 45 -6.91 -26.29 6.36
N CYS A 46 -8.19 -26.11 6.68
CA CYS A 46 -8.69 -25.84 8.03
C CYS A 46 -10.12 -26.40 8.21
N ARG A 47 -10.67 -26.34 9.44
CA ARG A 47 -11.99 -26.90 9.74
C ARG A 47 -13.13 -26.27 8.92
N GLY A 48 -12.95 -25.03 8.46
CA GLY A 48 -13.94 -24.30 7.66
C GLY A 48 -13.69 -24.29 6.15
N GLY A 49 -12.71 -25.05 5.65
CA GLY A 49 -12.34 -25.05 4.24
C GLY A 49 -10.85 -24.83 4.04
N ARG A 50 -10.49 -23.83 3.23
CA ARG A 50 -9.12 -23.57 2.83
C ARG A 50 -8.86 -22.07 2.83
N ALA A 51 -7.91 -21.63 3.65
CA ALA A 51 -7.54 -20.22 3.76
C ALA A 51 -6.52 -19.86 2.67
N ASP A 52 -6.75 -18.76 1.95
CA ASP A 52 -5.96 -18.41 0.77
C ASP A 52 -4.51 -18.12 1.09
N ILE A 53 -4.26 -17.26 2.10
CA ILE A 53 -2.92 -16.89 2.55
C ILE A 53 -2.89 -16.84 4.08
N VAL A 54 -1.96 -17.57 4.69
CA VAL A 54 -1.73 -17.55 6.14
C VAL A 54 -0.31 -17.10 6.45
N THR A 55 -0.17 -16.13 7.33
CA THR A 55 1.10 -15.64 7.88
C THR A 55 1.15 -15.89 9.40
N PRO A 56 2.27 -15.62 10.09
CA PRO A 56 2.35 -15.75 11.55
C PRO A 56 1.30 -14.94 12.32
N SER A 57 0.91 -13.77 11.82
CA SER A 57 -0.02 -12.84 12.50
C SER A 57 -1.38 -12.71 11.84
N THR A 58 -1.51 -13.08 10.56
CA THR A 58 -2.64 -12.67 9.72
C THR A 58 -3.14 -13.80 8.84
N ILE A 59 -4.44 -13.83 8.59
CA ILE A 59 -5.09 -14.67 7.58
C ILE A 59 -5.67 -13.71 6.54
N TYR A 60 -5.31 -13.91 5.27
CA TYR A 60 -5.90 -13.15 4.17
C TYR A 60 -6.88 -14.04 3.42
N GLU A 61 -8.10 -13.54 3.23
CA GLU A 61 -9.09 -14.05 2.28
C GLU A 61 -9.05 -13.12 1.06
N VAL A 62 -8.73 -13.68 -0.10
CA VAL A 62 -8.51 -12.96 -1.35
C VAL A 62 -9.75 -13.11 -2.21
N LYS A 63 -10.29 -11.98 -2.70
CA LYS A 63 -11.38 -11.98 -3.67
C LYS A 63 -10.96 -11.24 -4.93
N LYS A 64 -11.41 -11.74 -6.09
CA LYS A 64 -11.21 -11.02 -7.36
C LYS A 64 -11.77 -9.59 -7.28
N TRP A 65 -12.99 -9.46 -6.78
CA TRP A 65 -13.71 -8.22 -6.58
C TRP A 65 -14.26 -8.17 -5.17
N LEU A 66 -14.30 -6.98 -4.58
CA LEU A 66 -14.89 -6.75 -3.27
C LEU A 66 -16.27 -6.13 -3.41
N THR A 67 -17.23 -6.88 -3.95
CA THR A 67 -18.64 -6.49 -3.88
C THR A 67 -19.15 -6.62 -2.44
N ARG A 68 -20.32 -6.04 -2.14
CA ARG A 68 -20.99 -6.25 -0.84
C ARG A 68 -21.11 -7.74 -0.48
N SER A 69 -21.51 -8.57 -1.45
CA SER A 69 -21.68 -10.00 -1.24
C SER A 69 -20.36 -10.70 -0.95
N ASP A 70 -19.32 -10.40 -1.75
CA ASP A 70 -18.00 -11.00 -1.60
C ASP A 70 -17.38 -10.67 -0.23
N ILE A 71 -17.56 -9.45 0.26
CA ILE A 71 -17.07 -9.02 1.57
C ILE A 71 -17.75 -9.80 2.71
N TYR A 72 -19.08 -9.96 2.68
CA TYR A 72 -19.78 -10.73 3.72
C TYR A 72 -19.43 -12.22 3.67
N GLN A 73 -19.31 -12.79 2.48
CA GLN A 73 -18.88 -14.18 2.31
C GLN A 73 -17.46 -14.38 2.87
N ALA A 74 -16.52 -13.49 2.51
CA ALA A 74 -15.15 -13.52 2.99
C ALA A 74 -15.07 -13.36 4.53
N LYS A 75 -15.91 -12.50 5.11
CA LYS A 75 -16.03 -12.37 6.58
C LYS A 75 -16.45 -13.69 7.23
N GLY A 76 -17.49 -14.35 6.70
CA GLY A 76 -17.95 -15.64 7.22
C GLY A 76 -16.87 -16.71 7.13
N GLN A 77 -16.14 -16.77 6.01
CA GLN A 77 -15.00 -17.68 5.84
C GLN A 77 -13.91 -17.43 6.90
N LEU A 78 -13.50 -16.17 7.09
CA LEU A 78 -12.52 -15.80 8.11
C LEU A 78 -12.97 -16.19 9.53
N GLU A 79 -14.24 -15.96 9.87
CA GLU A 79 -14.79 -16.37 11.18
C GLU A 79 -14.70 -17.89 11.39
N CYS A 80 -14.95 -18.70 10.35
CA CYS A 80 -14.76 -20.15 10.42
C CYS A 80 -13.28 -20.56 10.57
N TYR A 81 -12.36 -19.83 9.91
CA TYR A 81 -10.94 -20.17 9.92
C TYR A 81 -10.25 -19.85 11.24
N ARG A 82 -10.67 -18.79 11.93
CA ARG A 82 -9.99 -18.26 13.12
C ARG A 82 -9.78 -19.29 14.22
N ASN A 83 -10.74 -20.21 14.42
CA ASN A 83 -10.60 -21.28 15.40
C ASN A 83 -9.56 -22.35 15.02
N SER A 84 -9.18 -22.43 13.74
CA SER A 84 -8.18 -23.37 13.24
C SER A 84 -6.75 -22.82 13.32
N PHE A 85 -6.59 -21.50 13.45
CA PHE A 85 -5.29 -20.84 13.39
C PHE A 85 -5.05 -19.99 14.64
N LYS A 86 -4.42 -20.58 15.65
CA LYS A 86 -3.87 -19.80 16.77
C LYS A 86 -2.61 -19.05 16.31
N GLY A 87 -2.53 -17.77 16.63
CA GLY A 87 -1.35 -16.92 16.45
C GLY A 87 -0.32 -17.14 17.55
N PHE A 88 0.75 -16.34 17.51
CA PHE A 88 1.80 -16.37 18.53
C PHE A 88 1.22 -16.03 19.91
N GLY A 89 1.57 -16.81 20.94
CA GLY A 89 1.03 -16.62 22.29
C GLY A 89 -0.46 -16.96 22.44
N GLY A 90 -1.04 -17.75 21.52
CA GLY A 90 -2.42 -18.22 21.63
C GLY A 90 -3.50 -17.23 21.20
N ARG A 91 -3.13 -16.00 20.79
CA ARG A 91 -4.08 -14.99 20.29
C ARG A 91 -4.62 -15.36 18.91
N LEU A 92 -5.83 -14.93 18.60
CA LEU A 92 -6.39 -15.06 17.24
C LEU A 92 -5.57 -14.22 16.26
N LYS A 93 -5.35 -14.75 15.05
CA LYS A 93 -4.76 -13.97 13.96
C LYS A 93 -5.74 -12.90 13.47
N LYS A 94 -5.21 -11.75 13.03
CA LYS A 94 -6.00 -10.73 12.33
C LYS A 94 -6.52 -11.30 11.01
N GLY A 95 -7.78 -11.05 10.68
CA GLY A 95 -8.36 -11.34 9.38
C GLY A 95 -8.21 -10.15 8.44
N VAL A 96 -7.84 -10.39 7.19
CA VAL A 96 -7.80 -9.37 6.14
C VAL A 96 -8.56 -9.89 4.94
N ILE A 97 -9.58 -9.15 4.51
CA ILE A 97 -10.28 -9.39 3.24
C ILE A 97 -9.65 -8.46 2.22
N ILE A 98 -9.12 -8.99 1.13
CA ILE A 98 -8.37 -8.19 0.15
C ILE A 98 -8.78 -8.52 -1.29
N GLY A 99 -8.98 -7.48 -2.08
CA GLY A 99 -9.41 -7.61 -3.47
C GLY A 99 -9.50 -6.27 -4.19
N PHE A 100 -9.95 -6.26 -5.44
CA PHE A 100 -10.16 -5.01 -6.17
C PHE A 100 -11.49 -4.36 -5.82
N MET A 101 -11.52 -3.03 -5.80
CA MET A 101 -12.79 -2.29 -5.79
C MET A 101 -13.61 -2.66 -7.03
N PRO A 102 -14.92 -2.96 -6.93
CA PRO A 102 -15.78 -3.17 -8.09
C PRO A 102 -15.78 -1.93 -8.99
N ASN A 103 -15.95 -2.14 -10.30
CA ASN A 103 -15.84 -1.08 -11.30
C ASN A 103 -17.06 -0.98 -12.25
N ARG A 104 -18.22 -1.53 -11.86
CA ARG A 104 -19.40 -1.55 -12.74
C ARG A 104 -20.21 -0.25 -12.67
N ASN A 105 -20.59 0.18 -11.48
CA ASN A 105 -21.38 1.40 -11.27
C ASN A 105 -21.12 2.04 -9.89
N SER A 106 -21.55 3.29 -9.72
CA SER A 106 -21.33 4.08 -8.50
C SER A 106 -22.06 3.53 -7.27
N GLU A 107 -23.24 2.93 -7.45
CA GLU A 107 -24.02 2.32 -6.37
C GLU A 107 -23.32 1.11 -5.76
N GLU A 108 -22.76 0.23 -6.61
CA GLU A 108 -22.02 -0.95 -6.17
C GLU A 108 -20.71 -0.56 -5.46
N ILE A 109 -20.00 0.47 -5.97
CA ILE A 109 -18.82 1.04 -5.30
C ILE A 109 -19.20 1.56 -3.91
N LYS A 110 -20.27 2.34 -3.82
CA LYS A 110 -20.74 2.90 -2.54
C LYS A 110 -21.14 1.78 -1.57
N ALA A 111 -21.86 0.77 -2.05
CA ALA A 111 -22.26 -0.38 -1.26
C ALA A 111 -21.05 -1.19 -0.74
N ALA A 112 -20.04 -1.42 -1.58
CA ALA A 112 -18.79 -2.06 -1.20
C ALA A 112 -18.03 -1.26 -0.13
N GLN A 113 -17.89 0.06 -0.31
CA GLN A 113 -17.23 0.94 0.66
C GLN A 113 -17.96 0.99 2.00
N THR A 114 -19.28 1.16 2.00
CA THR A 114 -20.09 1.12 3.22
C THR A 114 -19.97 -0.23 3.93
N THR A 115 -20.00 -1.32 3.19
CA THR A 115 -19.84 -2.68 3.75
C THR A 115 -18.45 -2.87 4.34
N ALA A 116 -17.40 -2.45 3.64
CA ALA A 116 -16.02 -2.50 4.11
C ALA A 116 -15.84 -1.71 5.40
N TRP A 117 -16.42 -0.50 5.48
CA TRP A 117 -16.41 0.32 6.69
C TRP A 117 -17.11 -0.38 7.87
N PHE A 118 -18.30 -0.95 7.64
CA PHE A 118 -19.06 -1.68 8.67
C PHE A 118 -18.29 -2.91 9.17
N VAL A 119 -17.74 -3.72 8.26
CA VAL A 119 -16.97 -4.93 8.64
C VAL A 119 -15.71 -4.57 9.40
N SER A 120 -15.04 -3.48 9.02
CA SER A 120 -13.81 -3.01 9.67
C SER A 120 -14.05 -2.34 11.03
N GLN A 121 -15.30 -2.13 11.46
CA GLN A 121 -15.59 -1.74 12.86
C GLN A 121 -15.27 -2.86 13.85
N ASN A 122 -15.17 -4.12 13.37
CA ASN A 122 -14.63 -5.21 14.16
C ASN A 122 -13.10 -5.13 14.14
N SER A 123 -12.47 -4.91 15.30
CA SER A 123 -11.01 -4.68 15.42
C SER A 123 -10.14 -5.81 14.83
N ASP A 124 -10.71 -7.00 14.65
CA ASP A 124 -9.98 -8.16 14.21
C ASP A 124 -10.06 -8.44 12.71
N ILE A 125 -10.90 -7.71 11.96
CA ILE A 125 -11.05 -7.87 10.51
C ILE A 125 -10.84 -6.53 9.82
N GLU A 126 -10.02 -6.55 8.78
CA GLU A 126 -9.78 -5.39 7.91
C GLU A 126 -10.20 -5.71 6.48
N VAL A 127 -10.74 -4.73 5.77
CA VAL A 127 -11.06 -4.84 4.34
C VAL A 127 -10.16 -3.91 3.55
N VAL A 128 -9.43 -4.45 2.57
CA VAL A 128 -8.42 -3.74 1.78
C VAL A 128 -8.75 -3.78 0.30
N PHE A 129 -8.91 -2.59 -0.30
CA PHE A 129 -9.02 -2.43 -1.75
C PHE A 129 -7.62 -2.29 -2.35
N VAL A 130 -7.11 -3.37 -2.96
CA VAL A 130 -5.69 -3.49 -3.37
C VAL A 130 -5.24 -2.37 -4.32
N ASN A 131 -6.14 -1.86 -5.15
CA ASN A 131 -5.87 -0.80 -6.13
C ASN A 131 -6.05 0.63 -5.58
N GLN A 132 -6.38 0.77 -4.30
CA GLN A 132 -6.48 2.05 -3.58
C GLN A 132 -5.48 2.17 -2.43
N THR A 133 -4.71 1.12 -2.14
CA THR A 133 -3.75 1.08 -1.03
C THR A 133 -2.33 0.98 -1.55
N GLU A 134 -1.55 2.04 -1.41
CA GLU A 134 -0.19 2.17 -1.94
C GLU A 134 0.76 1.05 -1.52
N GLU A 135 0.57 0.49 -0.32
CA GLU A 135 1.32 -0.65 0.18
C GLU A 135 1.34 -1.84 -0.80
N TRP A 136 0.27 -1.99 -1.58
CA TRP A 136 0.04 -3.09 -2.50
C TRP A 136 0.26 -2.72 -3.96
N PHE A 137 0.62 -1.48 -4.27
CA PHE A 137 0.86 -1.06 -5.64
C PHE A 137 2.07 -1.82 -6.21
N PRO A 138 1.97 -2.33 -7.45
CA PRO A 138 3.11 -2.93 -8.10
C PRO A 138 4.17 -1.85 -8.23
N SER A 139 5.29 -2.05 -7.54
CA SER A 139 6.36 -1.05 -7.51
C SER A 139 6.85 -0.83 -8.94
N GLN A 140 6.54 0.33 -9.54
CA GLN A 140 7.20 0.76 -10.75
C GLN A 140 8.68 0.99 -10.42
N SER A 141 9.51 0.02 -10.83
CA SER A 141 10.95 0.13 -11.07
C SER A 141 11.71 1.17 -10.22
N LYS A 142 12.33 0.78 -9.10
CA LYS A 142 13.45 1.46 -8.41
C LYS A 142 13.30 2.95 -7.97
N LYS A 143 12.43 3.78 -8.56
CA LYS A 143 12.27 5.21 -8.30
C LYS A 143 11.53 5.49 -6.99
N TRP A 144 10.55 4.65 -6.63
CA TRP A 144 9.75 4.84 -5.41
C TRP A 144 10.39 4.29 -4.13
N GLN A 145 11.35 3.36 -4.25
CA GLN A 145 12.13 2.89 -3.09
C GLN A 145 12.98 4.02 -2.48
N GLY A 146 13.45 4.96 -3.30
CA GLY A 146 14.09 6.18 -2.82
C GLY A 146 13.14 7.06 -2.01
N TYR A 147 11.89 7.20 -2.43
CA TYR A 147 10.89 8.04 -1.75
C TYR A 147 10.48 7.48 -0.38
N ILE A 148 10.26 6.17 -0.24
CA ILE A 148 9.92 5.55 1.06
C ILE A 148 11.12 5.57 2.01
N LEU A 149 12.35 5.43 1.50
CA LEU A 149 13.56 5.58 2.31
C LEU A 149 13.74 7.02 2.80
N LEU A 150 13.45 8.01 1.94
CA LEU A 150 13.51 9.44 2.27
C LEU A 150 12.42 9.87 3.26
N GLU A 151 11.19 9.37 3.14
CA GLU A 151 10.10 9.59 4.10
C GLU A 151 10.43 9.02 5.49
N ARG A 152 11.00 7.80 5.54
CA ARG A 152 11.46 7.19 6.81
C ARG A 152 12.64 7.95 7.42
N LEU A 153 13.53 8.49 6.60
CA LEU A 153 14.63 9.35 7.06
C LEU A 153 14.12 10.72 7.55
N LYS A 154 13.10 11.30 6.90
CA LYS A 154 12.43 12.52 7.38
C LYS A 154 11.75 12.33 8.74
N LEU A 155 11.16 11.17 8.98
CA LEU A 155 10.56 10.82 10.27
C LEU A 155 11.59 10.53 11.37
N SER A 156 12.80 10.06 11.02
CA SER A 156 13.88 9.84 11.99
C SER A 156 14.76 11.07 12.24
N LEU A 157 14.73 12.05 11.33
CA LEU A 157 15.46 13.30 11.45
C LEU A 157 14.49 14.44 11.76
N SER A 158 14.04 14.48 13.02
CA SER A 158 13.92 15.75 13.74
C SER A 158 15.28 16.46 13.60
N LEU A 159 15.42 17.26 12.54
CA LEU A 159 16.64 17.99 12.21
C LEU A 159 17.11 18.87 13.39
N GLY A 160 16.18 19.25 14.26
CA GLY A 160 16.44 20.01 15.48
C GLY A 160 17.32 19.27 16.50
N ASP A 161 17.23 17.94 16.58
CA ASP A 161 18.01 17.14 17.54
C ASP A 161 19.40 16.78 16.99
N ALA A 162 19.51 16.59 15.67
CA ALA A 162 20.77 16.33 15.01
C ALA A 162 21.67 17.57 14.94
N LEU A 163 21.11 18.75 14.62
CA LEU A 163 21.87 20.00 14.54
C LEU A 163 22.31 20.52 15.93
N ARG A 164 21.57 20.21 17.01
CA ARG A 164 21.98 20.56 18.38
C ARG A 164 23.20 19.78 18.89
N LYS A 165 23.58 18.67 18.24
CA LYS A 165 24.73 17.83 18.64
C LYS A 165 25.99 18.04 17.80
N VAL A 166 25.92 18.86 16.75
CA VAL A 166 27.10 19.17 15.93
C VAL A 166 27.92 20.24 16.63
N ASN A 167 29.06 19.84 17.21
CA ASN A 167 30.00 20.76 17.84
C ASN A 167 30.97 21.27 16.76
N LEU A 168 30.74 22.49 16.25
CA LEU A 168 31.45 23.10 15.10
C LEU A 168 32.98 23.27 15.27
N GLY A 169 33.57 22.80 16.37
CA GLY A 169 35.01 22.85 16.62
C GLY A 169 35.83 21.75 15.95
N ARG A 170 35.21 20.73 15.31
CA ARG A 170 35.93 19.64 14.62
C ARG A 170 35.69 19.68 13.11
N PHE A 171 36.78 19.70 12.34
CA PHE A 171 36.77 19.75 10.87
C PHE A 171 35.96 18.63 10.21
N SER A 172 35.86 17.45 10.84
CA SER A 172 35.04 16.32 10.37
C SER A 172 33.56 16.67 10.29
N ASP A 173 33.08 17.49 11.21
CA ASP A 173 31.67 17.78 11.39
C ASP A 173 31.21 18.87 10.42
N ILE A 174 32.13 19.77 10.03
CA ILE A 174 31.95 20.75 8.96
C ILE A 174 31.81 20.04 7.61
N ALA A 175 32.62 19.00 7.34
CA ALA A 175 32.54 18.23 6.10
C ALA A 175 31.21 17.47 5.98
N ILE A 176 30.72 16.91 7.09
CA ILE A 176 29.41 16.23 7.14
C ILE A 176 28.27 17.24 6.91
N ALA A 177 28.33 18.40 7.57
CA ALA A 177 27.34 19.46 7.39
C ALA A 177 27.32 20.00 5.94
N ALA A 178 28.49 20.20 5.33
CA ALA A 178 28.62 20.60 3.93
C ALA A 178 28.07 19.54 2.96
N GLY A 179 28.31 18.25 3.24
CA GLY A 179 27.75 17.14 2.46
C GLY A 179 26.22 17.12 2.50
N ILE A 180 25.62 17.32 3.68
CA ILE A 180 24.16 17.40 3.84
C ILE A 180 23.60 18.63 3.11
N ALA A 181 24.26 19.79 3.23
CA ALA A 181 23.85 21.01 2.55
C ALA A 181 23.88 20.87 1.01
N LEU A 182 24.92 20.22 0.47
CA LEU A 182 25.03 19.93 -0.96
C LEU A 182 23.92 19.00 -1.46
N ILE A 183 23.56 17.98 -0.68
CA ILE A 183 22.45 17.09 -1.03
C ILE A 183 21.12 17.84 -1.03
N LEU A 184 20.88 18.69 -0.02
CA LEU A 184 19.65 19.51 0.04
C LEU A 184 19.60 20.51 -1.11
N LEU A 185 20.72 21.15 -1.47
CA LEU A 185 20.80 22.07 -2.60
C LEU A 185 20.54 21.36 -3.93
N ALA A 186 21.09 20.17 -4.13
CA ALA A 186 20.84 19.36 -5.32
C ALA A 186 19.35 18.97 -5.44
N VAL A 187 18.70 18.64 -4.31
CA VAL A 187 17.26 18.37 -4.28
C VAL A 187 16.45 19.61 -4.65
N LEU A 188 16.79 20.79 -4.12
CA LEU A 188 16.12 22.05 -4.46
C LEU A 188 16.28 22.43 -5.94
N ILE A 189 17.49 22.30 -6.49
CA ILE A 189 17.76 22.56 -7.92
C ILE A 189 16.98 21.58 -8.80
N SER A 190 16.84 20.31 -8.39
CA SER A 190 16.07 19.32 -9.16
C SER A 190 14.55 19.56 -9.18
N GLN A 191 14.03 20.35 -8.23
CA GLN A 191 12.61 20.68 -8.12
C GLN A 191 12.23 21.93 -8.96
N SER A 192 13.21 22.79 -9.26
CA SER A 192 13.00 24.05 -10.00
C SER A 192 12.39 23.88 -11.40
N PRO A 193 12.89 22.98 -12.27
CA PRO A 193 12.33 22.84 -13.62
C PRO A 193 10.88 22.32 -13.62
N ARG A 194 10.52 21.47 -12.64
CA ARG A 194 9.17 20.92 -12.53
C ARG A 194 8.16 21.95 -12.03
N GLN A 195 8.57 22.83 -11.11
CA GLN A 195 7.70 23.93 -10.69
C GLN A 195 7.48 24.96 -11.80
N GLN A 196 8.52 25.25 -12.59
CA GLN A 196 8.36 26.13 -13.75
C GLN A 196 7.41 25.52 -14.80
N GLN A 197 7.55 24.23 -15.09
CA GLN A 197 6.69 23.54 -16.05
C GLN A 197 5.23 23.47 -15.55
N TYR A 198 5.01 23.22 -14.25
CA TYR A 198 3.68 23.23 -13.64
C TYR A 198 3.02 24.62 -13.68
N ASN A 199 3.77 25.69 -13.41
CA ASN A 199 3.24 27.05 -13.46
C ASN A 199 2.90 27.47 -14.90
N GLN A 200 3.72 27.09 -15.88
CA GLN A 200 3.44 27.35 -17.31
C GLN A 200 2.16 26.63 -17.78
N THR A 201 1.97 25.36 -17.42
CA THR A 201 0.73 24.64 -17.77
C THR A 201 -0.49 25.28 -17.14
N ARG A 202 -0.38 25.73 -15.89
CA ARG A 202 -1.50 26.36 -15.18
C ARG A 202 -1.87 27.74 -15.73
N GLU A 203 -0.90 28.53 -16.20
CA GLU A 203 -1.16 29.80 -16.89
C GLU A 203 -1.83 29.58 -18.25
N GLN A 204 -1.41 28.54 -18.99
CA GLN A 204 -2.02 28.16 -20.26
C GLN A 204 -3.49 27.76 -20.07
N ASP A 205 -3.78 26.89 -19.09
CA ASP A 205 -5.14 26.43 -18.77
C ASP A 205 -6.05 27.59 -18.34
N ALA A 206 -5.50 28.60 -17.65
CA ALA A 206 -6.25 29.79 -17.23
C ALA A 206 -6.58 30.73 -18.39
N LEU A 207 -5.72 30.81 -19.41
CA LEU A 207 -5.96 31.58 -20.63
C LEU A 207 -7.02 30.91 -21.53
N ASP A 208 -6.96 29.59 -21.65
CA ASP A 208 -7.91 28.82 -22.46
C ASP A 208 -9.33 28.78 -21.87
N ALA A 209 -9.46 28.92 -20.54
CA ALA A 209 -10.76 28.97 -19.86
C ALA A 209 -11.44 30.36 -19.91
N GLY A 210 -10.74 31.40 -20.40
CA GLY A 210 -11.22 32.78 -20.44
C GLY A 210 -11.72 33.29 -21.79
N ASN A 211 -11.65 32.46 -22.85
CA ASN A 211 -12.17 32.72 -24.20
C ASN A 211 -13.35 31.80 -24.53
#